data_AF-A0A1H2EE08-F1
#
_entry.id   AF-A0A1H2EE08-F1
#
_cell.length_a   1.000
_cell.length_b   1.000
_cell.length_c   1.000
_cell.angle_alpha   90.00
_cell.angle_beta   90.00
_cell.angle_gamma   90.00
#
_symmetry.space_group_name_H-M   'P 1'
#
loop_
_entity.id
_entity.type
_entity.pdbx_description
1 polymer ?
#
loop_
_entity_poly.entity_id
_entity_poly.type
_entity_poly.pdbx_seq_one_letter_code
_entity_poly.pdbx_strand_id
1 'polypeptide(L)'
;MTDSRTAEENLNLIRSLMERSTLYRTVSVPGAAWGGFLSVGAWLVSRGWDLENPQGRHTFLGLWIVVLALTVAGNLFFLTREARQTGRATFSPGYWTAGRSLFPSFFCAGFFTLALGFFPLGRAAAAAVPFLLALIWILFYGLGLLATQHFAPRSIVVLGGLFLLTPLLWLLIVGSLTVYAPDSWLRAHLPVHPSALMALTFGGYHLGYALIVPLLERKNGPGKEEPPHGL
;
A
#
# COMPACT_ATOMS: atom_id res chain seq x y z
N MET A 1 -28.58 17.62 34.00
CA MET A 1 -27.16 17.40 34.35
C MET A 1 -26.47 16.33 33.51
N THR A 2 -27.18 15.54 32.70
CA THR A 2 -26.61 14.50 31.81
C THR A 2 -26.07 15.03 30.47
N ASP A 3 -26.55 16.17 29.98
CA ASP A 3 -26.24 16.68 28.64
C ASP A 3 -24.81 17.27 28.53
N SER A 4 -24.39 18.11 29.49
CA SER A 4 -23.06 18.74 29.48
C SER A 4 -21.91 17.72 29.59
N ARG A 5 -22.05 16.70 30.44
CA ARG A 5 -21.03 15.65 30.61
C ARG A 5 -20.93 14.77 29.36
N THR A 6 -22.06 14.45 28.73
CA THR A 6 -22.11 13.70 27.47
C THR A 6 -21.48 14.51 26.32
N ALA A 7 -21.71 15.83 26.29
CA ALA A 7 -21.10 16.73 25.32
C ALA A 7 -19.57 16.84 25.49
N GLU A 8 -19.08 16.95 26.73
CA GLU A 8 -17.64 16.98 27.03
C GLU A 8 -16.94 15.65 26.69
N GLU A 9 -17.56 14.53 27.03
CA GLU A 9 -17.08 13.19 26.66
C GLU A 9 -17.00 13.03 25.13
N ASN A 10 -18.02 13.49 24.39
CA ASN A 10 -18.03 13.48 22.93
C ASN A 10 -16.95 14.39 22.32
N LEU A 11 -16.73 15.59 22.86
CA LEU A 11 -15.68 16.51 22.38
C LEU A 11 -14.28 15.95 22.62
N ASN A 12 -14.04 15.35 23.78
CA ASN A 12 -12.77 14.69 24.09
C ASN A 12 -12.54 13.48 23.19
N LEU A 13 -13.60 12.71 22.89
CA LEU A 13 -13.55 11.62 21.93
C LEU A 13 -13.19 12.14 20.53
N ILE A 14 -13.88 13.17 20.03
CA ILE A 14 -13.60 13.79 18.73
C ILE A 14 -12.16 14.30 18.66
N ARG A 15 -11.68 15.03 19.67
CA ARG A 15 -10.29 15.51 19.74
C ARG A 15 -9.30 14.35 19.71
N SER A 16 -9.55 13.30 20.48
CA SER A 16 -8.67 12.12 20.50
C SER A 16 -8.65 11.36 19.17
N LEU A 17 -9.77 11.33 18.44
CA LEU A 17 -9.85 10.75 17.10
C LEU A 17 -9.13 11.62 16.07
N MET A 18 -9.25 12.95 16.17
CA MET A 18 -8.55 13.90 15.32
C MET A 18 -7.04 13.83 15.51
N GLU A 19 -6.56 13.89 16.75
CA GLU A 19 -5.13 13.82 17.06
C GLU A 19 -4.50 12.52 16.56
N ARG A 20 -5.21 11.39 16.69
CA ARG A 20 -4.75 10.09 16.21
C ARG A 20 -4.73 10.03 14.67
N SER A 21 -5.75 10.56 14.01
CA SER A 21 -5.85 10.65 12.55
C SER A 21 -4.73 11.50 11.94
N THR A 22 -4.45 12.66 12.54
CA THR A 22 -3.37 13.56 12.12
C THR A 22 -2.01 12.88 12.28
N LEU A 23 -1.76 12.24 13.43
CA LEU A 23 -0.51 11.50 13.66
C LEU A 23 -0.30 10.36 12.67
N TYR A 24 -1.32 9.53 12.44
CA TYR A 24 -1.23 8.43 11.49
C TYR A 24 -0.85 8.91 10.09
N ARG A 25 -1.33 10.10 9.71
CA ARG A 25 -1.09 10.69 8.41
C ARG A 25 0.29 11.36 8.30
N THR A 26 0.70 12.12 9.30
CA THR A 26 2.04 12.75 9.33
C THR A 26 3.15 11.70 9.28
N VAL A 27 2.91 10.54 9.91
CA VAL A 27 3.85 9.41 9.92
C VAL A 27 3.81 8.61 8.62
N SER A 28 2.65 8.44 7.99
CA SER A 28 2.50 7.61 6.80
C SER A 28 3.01 8.27 5.52
N VAL A 29 2.99 9.61 5.42
CA VAL A 29 3.40 10.33 4.21
C VAL A 29 4.88 10.13 3.86
N PRO A 30 5.86 10.32 4.78
CA PRO A 30 7.28 10.06 4.48
C PRO A 30 7.54 8.59 4.13
N GLY A 31 6.88 7.67 4.83
CA GLY A 31 6.95 6.24 4.57
C GLY A 31 6.44 5.84 3.18
N ALA A 32 5.31 6.43 2.76
CA ALA A 32 4.75 6.25 1.42
C ALA A 32 5.69 6.82 0.35
N ALA A 33 6.25 8.00 0.54
CA ALA A 33 7.24 8.56 -0.41
C ALA A 33 8.46 7.63 -0.56
N TRP A 34 9.01 7.15 0.56
CA TRP A 34 10.16 6.24 0.57
C TRP A 34 9.90 4.94 -0.18
N GLY A 35 8.83 4.22 0.18
CA GLY A 35 8.44 2.99 -0.52
C GLY A 35 8.11 3.24 -1.99
N GLY A 36 7.51 4.40 -2.28
CA GLY A 36 7.19 4.86 -3.62
C GLY A 36 8.42 4.98 -4.53
N PHE A 37 9.43 5.72 -4.08
CA PHE A 37 10.68 5.89 -4.82
C PHE A 37 11.46 4.58 -4.99
N LEU A 38 11.51 3.74 -3.96
CA LEU A 38 12.15 2.42 -4.04
C LEU A 38 11.49 1.54 -5.09
N SER A 39 10.15 1.55 -5.16
CA SER A 39 9.38 0.74 -6.11
C SER A 39 9.60 1.20 -7.56
N VAL A 40 9.62 2.50 -7.80
CA VAL A 40 9.96 3.06 -9.13
C VAL A 40 11.40 2.73 -9.50
N GLY A 41 12.35 2.89 -8.57
CA GLY A 41 13.75 2.54 -8.79
C GLY A 41 13.94 1.06 -9.12
N ALA A 42 13.26 0.16 -8.40
CA ALA A 42 13.29 -1.28 -8.65
C ALA A 42 12.76 -1.65 -10.04
N TRP A 43 11.70 -0.99 -10.51
CA TRP A 43 11.24 -1.16 -11.88
C TRP A 43 12.28 -0.67 -12.90
N LEU A 44 12.88 0.51 -12.71
CA LEU A 44 13.90 1.04 -13.61
C LEU A 44 15.10 0.09 -13.74
N VAL A 45 15.56 -0.48 -12.62
CA VAL A 45 16.65 -1.47 -12.58
C VAL A 45 16.26 -2.77 -13.28
N SER A 46 15.00 -3.22 -13.14
CA SER A 46 14.56 -4.48 -13.73
C SER A 46 14.16 -4.42 -15.21
N ARG A 47 14.15 -3.25 -15.86
CA ARG A 47 13.76 -3.11 -17.29
C ARG A 47 14.61 -3.93 -18.25
N GLY A 48 15.87 -4.21 -17.91
CA GLY A 48 16.77 -5.01 -18.72
C GLY A 48 16.76 -6.51 -18.39
N TRP A 49 15.92 -6.94 -17.45
CA TRP A 49 15.89 -8.33 -16.99
C TRP A 49 14.79 -9.12 -17.71
N ASP A 50 15.16 -10.27 -18.24
CA ASP A 50 14.19 -11.23 -18.77
C ASP A 50 13.52 -11.98 -17.61
N LEU A 51 12.39 -11.44 -17.15
CA LEU A 51 11.58 -12.03 -16.10
C LEU A 51 10.64 -13.14 -16.60
N GLU A 52 10.52 -13.32 -17.91
CA GLU A 52 9.68 -14.35 -18.54
C GLU A 52 10.39 -15.71 -18.62
N ASN A 53 11.71 -15.71 -18.51
CA ASN A 53 12.51 -16.92 -18.32
C ASN A 53 12.20 -17.60 -16.97
N PRO A 54 12.20 -18.95 -16.87
CA PRO A 54 12.06 -19.66 -15.58
C PRO A 54 12.96 -19.14 -14.44
N GLN A 55 14.14 -18.59 -14.74
CA GLN A 55 15.04 -17.98 -13.75
C GLN A 55 14.55 -16.60 -13.28
N GLY A 56 13.77 -15.90 -14.09
CA GLY A 56 13.18 -14.60 -13.82
C GLY A 56 12.32 -14.56 -12.56
N ARG A 57 11.73 -15.69 -12.17
CA ARG A 57 11.02 -15.87 -10.90
C ARG A 57 11.86 -15.51 -9.69
N HIS A 58 13.08 -16.04 -9.60
CA HIS A 58 13.94 -15.81 -8.45
C HIS A 58 14.51 -14.39 -8.44
N THR A 59 14.83 -13.85 -9.61
CA THR A 59 15.26 -12.45 -9.77
C THR A 59 14.17 -11.47 -9.34
N PHE A 60 12.93 -11.69 -9.78
CA PHE A 60 11.77 -10.88 -9.37
C PHE A 60 11.56 -10.94 -7.86
N LEU A 61 11.52 -12.14 -7.28
CA LEU A 61 11.36 -12.34 -5.84
C LEU A 61 12.47 -11.65 -5.05
N GLY A 62 13.73 -11.87 -5.41
CA GLY A 62 14.88 -11.29 -4.71
C GLY A 62 14.82 -9.77 -4.70
N LEU A 63 14.57 -9.15 -5.85
CA LEU A 63 14.44 -7.69 -5.95
C LEU A 63 13.34 -7.15 -5.05
N TRP A 64 12.13 -7.70 -5.15
CA TRP A 64 10.98 -7.14 -4.44
C TRP A 64 10.96 -7.46 -2.95
N ILE A 65 11.59 -8.56 -2.52
CA ILE A 65 11.86 -8.82 -1.10
C ILE A 65 12.86 -7.80 -0.54
N VAL A 66 13.90 -7.43 -1.31
CA VAL A 66 14.82 -6.34 -0.93
C VAL A 66 14.07 -5.02 -0.83
N VAL A 67 13.22 -4.67 -1.80
CA VAL A 67 12.39 -3.46 -1.74
C VAL A 67 11.47 -3.46 -0.52
N LEU A 68 10.83 -4.59 -0.22
CA LEU A 68 9.99 -4.75 0.96
C LEU A 68 10.80 -4.53 2.24
N ALA A 69 11.98 -5.15 2.35
CA ALA A 69 12.85 -5.01 3.51
C ALA A 69 13.30 -3.55 3.72
N LEU A 70 13.73 -2.87 2.65
CA LEU A 70 14.12 -1.46 2.68
C LEU A 70 12.93 -0.54 3.03
N THR A 71 11.73 -0.87 2.56
CA THR A 71 10.51 -0.11 2.84
C THR A 71 10.09 -0.27 4.31
N VAL A 72 10.13 -1.50 4.84
CA VAL A 72 9.86 -1.77 6.26
C VAL A 72 10.89 -1.07 7.14
N ALA A 73 12.18 -1.18 6.81
CA ALA A 73 13.25 -0.50 7.54
C ALA A 73 13.07 1.03 7.56
N GLY A 74 12.75 1.62 6.39
CA GLY A 74 12.46 3.05 6.29
C GLY A 74 11.25 3.46 7.11
N ASN A 75 10.15 2.71 7.05
CA ASN A 75 8.95 2.96 7.86
C ASN A 75 9.25 2.91 9.36
N LEU A 76 9.98 1.89 9.82
CA LEU A 76 10.40 1.77 11.23
C LEU A 76 11.30 2.92 11.64
N PHE A 77 12.21 3.36 10.77
CA PHE A 77 13.07 4.51 11.02
C PHE A 77 12.25 5.80 11.19
N PHE A 78 11.29 6.09 10.30
CA PHE A 78 10.44 7.28 10.42
C PHE A 78 9.54 7.22 11.66
N LEU A 79 8.95 6.05 11.95
CA LEU A 79 8.14 5.81 13.15
C LEU A 79 8.94 6.06 14.43
N THR A 80 10.15 5.50 14.52
CA THR A 80 10.99 5.62 15.71
C THR A 80 11.54 7.04 15.89
N ARG A 81 11.89 7.72 14.78
CA ARG A 81 12.31 9.12 14.80
C ARG A 81 11.18 10.02 15.31
N GLU A 82 9.97 9.88 14.79
CA GLU A 82 8.81 10.68 15.20
C GLU A 82 8.44 10.45 16.67
N ALA A 83 8.43 9.19 17.12
CA ALA A 83 8.15 8.84 18.51
C ALA A 83 9.18 9.48 19.46
N ARG A 84 10.46 9.49 19.10
CA ARG A 84 11.52 10.16 19.88
C ARG A 84 11.35 11.67 19.90
N GLN A 85 11.01 12.29 18.78
CA GLN A 85 10.80 13.74 18.69
C GLN A 85 9.58 14.22 19.50
N THR A 86 8.54 13.38 19.59
CA THR A 86 7.28 13.70 20.28
C THR A 86 7.20 13.17 21.72
N GLY A 87 8.28 12.53 22.22
CA GLY A 87 8.33 11.97 23.58
C GLY A 87 7.36 10.79 23.81
N ARG A 88 6.89 10.13 22.75
CA ARG A 88 5.91 9.04 22.82
C ARG A 88 6.60 7.67 22.82
N ALA A 89 5.94 6.67 23.39
CA ALA A 89 6.39 5.30 23.27
C ALA A 89 6.37 4.85 21.80
N THR A 90 7.47 4.26 21.33
CA THR A 90 7.62 3.77 19.94
C THR A 90 6.64 2.65 19.60
N PHE A 91 6.25 1.84 20.58
CA PHE A 91 5.30 0.73 20.43
C PHE A 91 4.15 0.88 21.42
N SER A 92 3.08 1.56 20.99
CA SER A 92 1.85 1.68 21.78
C SER A 92 0.95 0.44 21.61
N PRO A 93 -0.02 0.20 22.51
CA PRO A 93 -1.01 -0.87 22.32
C PRO A 93 -1.75 -0.81 20.97
N GLY A 94 -1.96 0.39 20.44
CA GLY A 94 -2.56 0.60 19.12
C GLY A 94 -1.74 0.02 17.97
N TYR A 95 -0.40 0.01 18.09
CA TYR A 95 0.48 -0.62 17.11
C TYR A 95 0.26 -2.14 17.05
N TRP A 96 0.11 -2.79 18.21
CA TRP A 96 -0.16 -4.22 18.28
C TRP A 96 -1.53 -4.59 17.72
N THR A 97 -2.55 -3.78 18.00
CA THR A 97 -3.88 -3.96 17.40
C THR A 97 -3.80 -3.81 15.89
N ALA A 98 -3.12 -2.78 15.39
CA ALA A 98 -2.95 -2.57 13.95
C ALA A 98 -2.18 -3.73 13.30
N GLY A 99 -1.09 -4.19 13.91
CA GLY A 99 -0.32 -5.35 13.45
C GLY A 99 -1.16 -6.63 13.40
N ARG A 100 -2.01 -6.87 14.41
CA ARG A 100 -2.94 -8.01 14.43
C ARG A 100 -3.98 -7.93 13.32
N SER A 101 -4.47 -6.74 12.97
CA SER A 101 -5.38 -6.55 11.84
C SER A 101 -4.70 -6.80 10.50
N LEU A 102 -3.41 -6.47 10.37
CA LEU A 102 -2.63 -6.71 9.15
C LEU A 102 -2.24 -8.18 8.99
N PHE A 103 -2.01 -8.88 10.12
CA PHE A 103 -1.41 -10.21 10.14
C PHE A 103 -2.06 -11.23 9.20
N PRO A 104 -3.39 -11.41 9.15
CA PRO A 104 -4.00 -12.41 8.26
C PRO A 104 -3.65 -12.19 6.79
N SER A 105 -3.71 -10.94 6.32
CA SER A 105 -3.40 -10.62 4.92
C SER A 105 -1.93 -10.87 4.58
N PHE A 106 -1.00 -10.44 5.45
CA PHE A 106 0.43 -10.64 5.25
C PHE A 106 0.84 -12.12 5.38
N PHE A 107 0.18 -12.87 6.27
CA PHE A 107 0.38 -14.31 6.40
C PHE A 107 0.01 -15.03 5.10
N CYS A 108 -1.17 -14.74 4.54
CA CYS A 108 -1.58 -15.31 3.26
C CYS A 108 -0.63 -14.92 2.11
N ALA A 109 -0.22 -13.64 2.02
CA ALA A 109 0.75 -13.21 1.03
C ALA A 109 2.10 -13.95 1.16
N GLY A 110 2.59 -14.13 2.39
CA GLY A 110 3.80 -14.91 2.68
C GLY A 110 3.65 -16.38 2.27
N PHE A 111 2.53 -17.00 2.59
CA PHE A 111 2.23 -18.37 2.19
C PHE A 111 2.27 -18.55 0.66
N PHE A 112 1.58 -17.70 -0.10
CA PHE A 112 1.61 -17.75 -1.56
C PHE A 112 2.99 -17.47 -2.13
N THR A 113 3.78 -16.60 -1.50
CA THR A 113 5.17 -16.34 -1.88
C THR A 113 6.02 -17.60 -1.77
N LEU A 114 5.89 -18.33 -0.66
CA LEU A 114 6.59 -19.59 -0.46
C LEU A 114 6.11 -20.66 -1.44
N ALA A 115 4.79 -20.82 -1.56
CA ALA A 115 4.16 -21.83 -2.41
C ALA A 115 4.52 -21.65 -3.89
N LEU A 116 4.44 -20.43 -4.43
CA LEU A 116 4.68 -20.19 -5.87
C LEU A 116 6.16 -19.92 -6.18
N GLY A 117 6.88 -19.32 -5.23
CA GLY A 117 8.26 -18.89 -5.41
C GLY A 117 9.29 -20.00 -5.32
N PHE A 118 9.05 -21.01 -4.47
CA PHE A 118 10.07 -22.00 -4.13
C PHE A 118 9.70 -23.44 -4.49
N PHE A 119 8.41 -23.76 -4.65
CA PHE A 119 8.05 -25.10 -5.13
C PHE A 119 8.37 -25.29 -6.62
N PRO A 120 8.67 -26.53 -7.04
CA PRO A 120 8.87 -26.85 -8.44
C PRO A 120 7.55 -26.75 -9.20
N LEU A 121 7.56 -25.95 -10.27
CA LEU A 121 6.45 -25.82 -11.22
C LEU A 121 6.95 -26.17 -12.63
N GLY A 122 6.06 -26.63 -13.50
CA GLY A 122 6.39 -26.80 -14.92
C GLY A 122 6.81 -25.46 -15.56
N ARG A 123 7.67 -25.51 -16.59
CA ARG A 123 8.27 -24.29 -17.21
C ARG A 123 7.24 -23.24 -17.60
N ALA A 124 6.12 -23.65 -18.21
CA ALA A 124 5.05 -22.75 -18.61
C ALA A 124 4.40 -22.04 -17.42
N ALA A 125 4.14 -22.77 -16.33
CA ALA A 125 3.57 -22.19 -15.11
C ALA A 125 4.58 -21.27 -14.40
N ALA A 126 5.87 -21.65 -14.37
CA ALA A 126 6.93 -20.87 -13.74
C ALA A 126 7.09 -19.46 -14.36
N ALA A 127 6.92 -19.33 -15.68
CA ALA A 127 6.99 -18.04 -16.38
C ALA A 127 5.88 -17.06 -15.96
N ALA A 128 4.70 -17.56 -15.57
CA ALA A 128 3.59 -16.73 -15.11
C ALA A 128 3.67 -16.33 -13.63
N VAL A 129 4.53 -16.98 -12.84
CA VAL A 129 4.62 -16.78 -11.38
C VAL A 129 4.92 -15.33 -10.99
N PRO A 130 5.90 -14.61 -11.58
CA PRO A 130 6.19 -13.22 -11.21
C PRO A 130 4.94 -12.33 -11.30
N PHE A 131 4.17 -12.51 -12.39
CA PHE A 131 2.97 -11.73 -12.64
C PHE A 131 1.88 -12.05 -11.61
N LEU A 132 1.63 -13.33 -11.35
CA LEU A 132 0.67 -13.78 -10.36
C LEU A 132 1.04 -13.32 -8.93
N LEU A 133 2.32 -13.40 -8.57
CA LEU A 133 2.80 -12.92 -7.27
C LEU A 133 2.62 -11.41 -7.11
N ALA A 134 2.87 -10.62 -8.15
CA ALA A 134 2.59 -9.19 -8.13
C ALA A 134 1.11 -8.92 -7.79
N LEU A 135 0.19 -9.58 -8.48
CA LEU A 135 -1.25 -9.44 -8.21
C LEU A 135 -1.63 -9.85 -6.78
N ILE A 136 -1.10 -10.98 -6.31
CA ILE A 136 -1.33 -11.50 -4.95
C ILE A 136 -0.83 -10.49 -3.90
N TRP A 137 0.38 -9.96 -4.06
CA TRP A 137 0.95 -9.00 -3.13
C TRP A 137 0.16 -7.70 -3.10
N ILE A 138 -0.22 -7.17 -4.27
CA ILE A 138 -1.05 -5.96 -4.38
C ILE A 138 -2.41 -6.18 -3.70
N LEU A 139 -3.05 -7.33 -3.95
CA LEU A 139 -4.34 -7.70 -3.38
C LEU A 139 -4.30 -7.77 -1.85
N PHE A 140 -3.37 -8.56 -1.30
CA PHE A 140 -3.26 -8.74 0.15
C PHE A 140 -2.76 -7.47 0.86
N TYR A 141 -1.97 -6.64 0.19
CA TYR A 141 -1.63 -5.32 0.71
C TYR A 141 -2.88 -4.43 0.83
N GLY A 142 -3.73 -4.38 -0.20
CA GLY A 142 -5.01 -3.66 -0.16
C GLY A 142 -5.95 -4.15 0.94
N LEU A 143 -6.10 -5.48 1.07
CA LEU A 143 -6.86 -6.09 2.16
C LEU A 143 -6.28 -5.75 3.54
N GLY A 144 -4.96 -5.74 3.68
CA GLY A 144 -4.28 -5.29 4.89
C GLY A 144 -4.65 -3.85 5.24
N LEU A 145 -4.54 -2.91 4.29
CA LEU A 145 -4.94 -1.52 4.51
C LEU A 145 -6.42 -1.39 4.92
N LEU A 146 -7.32 -2.11 4.25
CA LEU A 146 -8.75 -2.09 4.59
C LEU A 146 -9.06 -2.74 5.95
N ALA A 147 -8.28 -3.72 6.39
CA ALA A 147 -8.41 -4.28 7.75
C ALA A 147 -8.10 -3.24 8.84
N THR A 148 -7.34 -2.19 8.51
CA THR A 148 -7.00 -1.09 9.44
C THR A 148 -8.03 0.06 9.47
N GLN A 149 -9.11 -0.04 8.70
CA GLN A 149 -10.07 1.06 8.48
C GLN A 149 -10.68 1.66 9.76
N HIS A 150 -10.79 0.89 10.85
CA HIS A 150 -11.43 1.34 12.09
C HIS A 150 -10.56 2.34 12.88
N PHE A 151 -9.27 2.44 12.54
CA PHE A 151 -8.33 3.35 13.20
C PHE A 151 -7.46 4.16 12.21
N ALA A 152 -7.59 3.91 10.90
CA ALA A 152 -6.88 4.64 9.85
C ALA A 152 -7.75 5.76 9.25
N PRO A 153 -7.15 6.89 8.83
CA PRO A 153 -7.88 7.95 8.14
C PRO A 153 -8.48 7.47 6.81
N ARG A 154 -9.58 8.12 6.38
CA ARG A 154 -10.28 7.79 5.12
C ARG A 154 -9.37 7.71 3.89
N SER A 155 -8.31 8.52 3.84
CA SER A 155 -7.33 8.47 2.75
C SER A 155 -6.58 7.14 2.65
N ILE A 156 -6.33 6.45 3.77
CA ILE A 156 -5.74 5.10 3.76
C ILE A 156 -6.76 4.07 3.30
N VAL A 157 -8.04 4.23 3.64
CA VAL A 157 -9.13 3.36 3.17
C VAL A 157 -9.29 3.45 1.65
N VAL A 158 -9.28 4.67 1.09
CA VAL A 158 -9.30 4.88 -0.36
C VAL A 158 -8.09 4.23 -1.03
N LEU A 159 -6.89 4.43 -0.47
CA LEU A 159 -5.67 3.80 -0.97
C LEU A 159 -5.78 2.26 -0.94
N GLY A 160 -6.26 1.68 0.16
CA GLY A 160 -6.51 0.25 0.27
C GLY A 160 -7.52 -0.27 -0.75
N GLY A 161 -8.57 0.49 -1.03
CA GLY A 161 -9.53 0.21 -2.10
C GLY A 161 -8.89 0.19 -3.49
N LEU A 162 -8.00 1.15 -3.81
CA LEU A 162 -7.26 1.15 -5.06
C LEU A 162 -6.37 -0.10 -5.20
N PHE A 163 -5.64 -0.46 -4.15
CA PHE A 163 -4.84 -1.69 -4.13
C PHE A 163 -5.70 -2.96 -4.25
N LEU A 164 -6.91 -3.00 -3.67
CA LEU A 164 -7.81 -4.13 -3.81
C LEU A 164 -8.37 -4.26 -5.24
N LEU A 165 -8.80 -3.16 -5.84
CA LEU A 165 -9.49 -3.17 -7.13
C LEU A 165 -8.55 -3.46 -8.30
N THR A 166 -7.33 -2.92 -8.30
CA THR A 166 -6.38 -3.09 -9.41
C THR A 166 -6.12 -4.56 -9.80
N PRO A 167 -5.77 -5.48 -8.87
CA PRO A 167 -5.53 -6.87 -9.23
C PRO A 167 -6.81 -7.61 -9.61
N LEU A 168 -7.96 -7.26 -9.03
CA LEU A 168 -9.26 -7.85 -9.40
C LEU A 168 -9.65 -7.48 -10.83
N LEU A 169 -9.50 -6.20 -11.19
CA LEU A 169 -9.73 -5.73 -12.55
C LEU A 169 -8.77 -6.40 -13.53
N TRP A 170 -7.50 -6.54 -13.15
CA TRP A 170 -6.53 -7.20 -14.01
C TRP A 170 -6.86 -8.68 -14.25
N LEU A 171 -7.26 -9.42 -13.20
CA LEU A 171 -7.70 -10.80 -13.31
C LEU A 171 -8.96 -10.92 -14.18
N LEU A 172 -9.91 -9.99 -14.06
CA LEU A 172 -11.12 -9.98 -14.87
C LEU A 172 -10.80 -9.72 -16.35
N ILE A 173 -9.94 -8.74 -16.64
CA ILE A 173 -9.54 -8.39 -18.00
C ILE A 173 -8.76 -9.54 -18.64
N VAL A 174 -7.72 -10.04 -17.99
CA VAL A 174 -6.92 -11.14 -18.55
C VAL A 174 -7.75 -12.42 -18.66
N GLY A 175 -8.51 -12.77 -17.62
CA GLY A 175 -9.37 -13.96 -17.64
C GLY A 175 -10.40 -13.92 -18.76
N SER A 176 -11.08 -12.80 -18.96
CA SER A 176 -12.02 -12.65 -20.08
C SER A 176 -11.32 -12.73 -21.44
N LEU A 177 -10.17 -12.08 -21.61
CA LEU A 177 -9.45 -12.10 -22.88
C LEU A 177 -8.86 -13.47 -23.22
N THR A 178 -8.48 -14.29 -22.23
CA THR A 178 -8.01 -15.67 -22.47
C THR A 178 -9.08 -16.60 -23.07
N VAL A 179 -10.36 -16.26 -22.94
CA VAL A 179 -11.46 -17.03 -23.55
C VAL A 179 -11.62 -16.70 -25.04
N TYR A 180 -11.38 -15.45 -25.42
CA TYR A 180 -11.75 -14.93 -26.75
C TYR A 180 -10.57 -14.59 -27.65
N ALA A 181 -9.37 -14.39 -27.10
CA ALA A 181 -8.19 -13.99 -27.85
C ALA A 181 -7.13 -15.11 -27.87
N PRO A 182 -6.47 -15.36 -29.01
CA PRO A 182 -5.39 -16.33 -29.09
C PRO A 182 -4.16 -15.88 -28.29
N ASP A 183 -3.40 -16.84 -27.76
CA ASP A 183 -2.21 -16.59 -26.92
C ASP A 183 -1.16 -15.67 -27.56
N SER A 184 -1.05 -15.69 -28.89
CA SER A 184 -0.15 -14.80 -29.62
C SER A 184 -0.61 -13.34 -29.57
N TRP A 185 -1.92 -13.11 -29.64
CA TRP A 185 -2.51 -11.78 -29.53
C TRP A 185 -2.36 -11.23 -28.11
N LEU A 186 -2.62 -12.05 -27.10
CA LEU A 186 -2.45 -11.68 -25.69
C LEU A 186 -1.02 -11.27 -25.37
N ARG A 187 -0.03 -12.05 -25.81
CA ARG A 187 1.39 -11.73 -25.62
C ARG A 187 1.81 -10.44 -26.32
N ALA A 188 1.24 -10.15 -27.49
CA ALA A 188 1.55 -8.94 -28.23
C ALA A 188 0.91 -7.67 -27.64
N HIS A 189 -0.28 -7.77 -27.04
CA HIS A 189 -1.09 -6.60 -26.64
C HIS A 189 -1.22 -6.40 -25.13
N LEU A 190 -0.87 -7.40 -24.30
CA LEU A 190 -0.80 -7.30 -22.84
C LEU A 190 0.61 -7.60 -22.28
N PRO A 191 1.71 -7.04 -22.82
CA PRO A 191 3.04 -7.21 -22.25
C PRO A 191 3.18 -6.34 -20.99
N VAL A 192 2.54 -6.71 -19.89
CA VAL A 192 2.73 -6.02 -18.61
C VAL A 192 3.83 -6.71 -17.83
N HIS A 193 5.01 -6.09 -17.89
CA HIS A 193 6.13 -6.46 -17.06
C HIS A 193 5.71 -6.46 -15.57
N PRO A 194 5.90 -7.56 -14.81
CA PRO A 194 5.46 -7.65 -13.42
C PRO A 194 5.96 -6.51 -12.53
N SER A 195 7.23 -6.09 -12.69
CA SER A 195 7.77 -4.96 -11.95
C SER A 195 7.14 -3.62 -12.34
N ALA A 196 6.59 -3.48 -13.54
CA ALA A 196 5.88 -2.25 -13.94
C ALA A 196 4.56 -2.14 -13.18
N LEU A 197 3.83 -3.25 -13.02
CA LEU A 197 2.60 -3.30 -12.22
C LEU A 197 2.89 -2.99 -10.73
N MET A 198 3.98 -3.53 -10.20
CA MET A 198 4.43 -3.22 -8.84
C MET A 198 4.83 -1.74 -8.69
N ALA A 199 5.56 -1.16 -9.65
CA ALA A 199 5.90 0.27 -9.62
C ALA A 199 4.69 1.18 -9.85
N LEU A 200 3.69 0.77 -10.63
CA LEU A 200 2.46 1.54 -10.77
C LEU A 200 1.70 1.62 -9.45
N THR A 201 1.59 0.49 -8.75
CA THR A 201 0.82 0.41 -7.50
C THR A 201 1.65 0.88 -6.31
N PHE A 202 2.71 0.15 -5.91
CA PHE A 202 3.58 0.51 -4.78
C PHE A 202 4.43 1.76 -5.02
N GLY A 203 4.69 2.12 -6.27
CA GLY A 203 5.32 3.39 -6.63
C GLY A 203 4.29 4.50 -6.79
N GLY A 204 3.51 4.42 -7.86
CA GLY A 204 2.58 5.47 -8.28
C GLY A 204 1.51 5.80 -7.24
N TYR A 205 0.85 4.82 -6.63
CA TYR A 205 -0.19 5.11 -5.64
C TYR A 205 0.40 5.71 -4.36
N HIS A 206 1.53 5.22 -3.89
CA HIS A 206 2.19 5.76 -2.69
C HIS A 206 2.78 7.15 -2.92
N LEU A 207 3.40 7.42 -4.07
CA LEU A 207 3.87 8.76 -4.44
C LEU A 207 2.69 9.72 -4.61
N GLY A 208 1.62 9.28 -5.27
CA GLY A 208 0.37 10.04 -5.39
C GLY A 208 -0.23 10.36 -4.02
N TYR A 209 -0.28 9.38 -3.11
CA TYR A 209 -0.72 9.59 -1.73
C TYR A 209 0.17 10.61 -1.00
N ALA A 210 1.49 10.46 -1.09
CA ALA A 210 2.45 11.34 -0.44
C ALA A 210 2.40 12.79 -0.96
N LEU A 211 1.99 12.99 -2.22
CA LEU A 211 1.81 14.32 -2.82
C LEU A 211 0.43 14.92 -2.51
N ILE A 212 -0.64 14.17 -2.75
CA ILE A 212 -2.02 14.66 -2.69
C ILE A 212 -2.42 14.99 -1.26
N VAL A 213 -2.08 14.13 -0.30
CA VAL A 213 -2.56 14.26 1.08
C VAL A 213 -2.08 15.57 1.73
N PRO A 214 -0.79 15.93 1.71
CA PRO A 214 -0.33 17.22 2.24
C PRO A 214 -0.90 18.44 1.50
N LEU A 215 -1.12 18.34 0.18
CA LEU A 215 -1.71 19.43 -0.61
C LEU A 215 -3.15 19.71 -0.22
N LEU A 216 -3.95 18.65 -0.01
CA LEU A 216 -5.33 18.78 0.45
C LEU A 216 -5.41 19.39 1.86
N GLU A 217 -4.43 19.13 2.71
CA GLU A 217 -4.36 19.73 4.05
C GLU A 217 -4.05 21.22 4.00
N ARG A 218 -3.09 21.64 3.16
CA ARG A 218 -2.80 23.07 2.97
C ARG A 218 -4.02 23.83 2.47
N LYS A 219 -4.81 23.23 1.57
CA LYS A 219 -6.04 23.85 1.04
C LYS A 219 -7.15 23.99 2.09
N ASN A 220 -7.23 23.05 3.04
CA ASN A 220 -8.27 23.01 4.08
C ASN A 220 -7.80 23.64 5.41
N GLY A 221 -6.58 24.18 5.48
CA GLY A 221 -6.06 24.89 6.64
C GLY A 221 -6.77 26.23 6.88
N PRO A 222 -6.64 26.81 8.10
CA PRO A 222 -7.35 28.03 8.50
C PRO A 222 -6.80 29.24 7.74
N GLY A 223 -7.38 29.49 6.57
CA GLY A 223 -7.01 30.61 5.69
C GLY A 223 -8.17 31.11 4.83
N LYS A 224 -9.39 30.70 5.16
CA LYS A 224 -10.64 31.26 4.62
C LYS A 224 -11.58 31.55 5.78
N GLU A 225 -11.19 32.53 6.59
CA GLU A 225 -12.19 33.31 7.30
C GLU A 225 -13.00 34.04 6.23
N GLU A 226 -14.27 33.67 6.10
CA GLU A 226 -15.25 34.50 5.41
C GLU A 226 -15.19 35.91 6.03
N PRO A 227 -15.20 36.98 5.22
CA PRO A 227 -15.24 38.31 5.78
C PRO A 227 -16.47 38.42 6.69
N PRO A 228 -16.36 39.06 7.86
CA PRO A 228 -17.50 39.27 8.72
C PRO A 228 -18.53 40.05 7.91
N HIS A 229 -19.68 39.44 7.64
CA HIS A 229 -20.88 40.17 7.27
C HIS A 229 -21.30 41.00 8.49
N GLY A 230 -20.62 42.14 8.66
CA GLY A 230 -21.08 43.25 9.48
C GLY A 230 -21.97 44.12 8.61
N LEU A 231 -23.26 44.09 8.89
CA LEU A 231 -24.10 45.19 9.38
C LEU A 231 -25.56 44.73 9.39
#